data_AF-L5NUJ9-F1
#
_entry.id   AF-L5NUJ9-F1
#
_cell.length_a   1.000
_cell.length_b   1.000
_cell.length_c   1.000
_cell.angle_alpha   90.00
_cell.angle_beta   90.00
_cell.angle_gamma   90.00
#
_symmetry.space_group_name_H-M   'P 1'
#
loop_
_entity.id
_entity.type
_entity.pdbx_description
1 polymer ?
#
loop_
_entity_poly.entity_id
_entity_poly.type
_entity_poly.pdbx_seq_one_letter_code
_entity_poly.pdbx_strand_id
1 'polypeptide(L)'
;MFENINEDRGQVGIGTLIVFIAMVLVAAIAAGVLVNTAGFLQATAEDAGQQSVNKVTNRVEVLNTHGTVGGEEDIDNITLTVRLAAGSDAVDMNETSIKYLSGDSVVTLTNQTVTSGANSATNDSAEGVADSDEFGLSEVTDDDGSFGVLNSMNDRYEVTIDTAAIETSDGDDTNLTGGLSTGEQVTLEITSRTGGTTQVILTMPQQLAGKTQGEPVEL
;
A
#
# COMPACT_ATOMS: atom_id res chain seq x y z
N MET A 1 -46.65 -81.31 3.17
CA MET A 1 -46.45 -79.86 3.35
C MET A 1 -45.02 -79.69 3.85
N PHE A 2 -44.11 -79.24 3.00
CA PHE A 2 -42.74 -78.90 3.41
C PHE A 2 -42.65 -77.39 3.40
N GLU A 3 -42.50 -76.79 4.59
CA GLU A 3 -42.37 -75.34 4.77
C GLU A 3 -40.98 -74.90 4.29
N ASN A 4 -40.91 -73.98 3.32
CA ASN A 4 -39.68 -73.45 2.73
C ASN A 4 -38.98 -72.44 3.68
N ILE A 5 -38.45 -72.92 4.81
CA ILE A 5 -37.74 -72.10 5.83
C ILE A 5 -36.38 -71.51 5.37
N ASN A 6 -35.97 -71.73 4.13
CA ASN A 6 -34.71 -71.21 3.56
C ASN A 6 -34.89 -69.90 2.75
N GLU A 7 -36.11 -69.54 2.36
CA GLU A 7 -36.37 -68.41 1.45
C GLU A 7 -36.26 -67.06 2.19
N ASP A 8 -36.76 -66.98 3.42
CA ASP A 8 -36.76 -65.74 4.23
C ASP A 8 -35.35 -65.34 4.74
N ARG A 9 -34.45 -66.31 4.94
CA ARG A 9 -33.08 -66.02 5.41
C ARG A 9 -32.20 -65.38 4.32
N GLY A 10 -32.38 -65.81 3.06
CA GLY A 10 -31.71 -65.21 1.90
C GLY A 10 -32.17 -63.77 1.65
N GLN A 11 -33.47 -63.49 1.85
CA GLN A 11 -34.04 -62.16 1.69
C GLN A 11 -33.52 -61.15 2.72
N VAL A 12 -33.38 -61.55 3.99
CA VAL A 12 -32.81 -60.67 5.04
C VAL A 12 -31.33 -60.37 4.76
N GLY A 13 -30.56 -61.36 4.29
CA GLY A 13 -29.14 -61.18 3.95
C GLY A 13 -28.91 -60.26 2.74
N ILE A 14 -29.81 -60.28 1.76
CA ILE A 14 -29.75 -59.34 0.62
C ILE A 14 -30.09 -57.92 1.11
N GLY A 15 -31.06 -57.77 2.01
CA GLY A 15 -31.40 -56.46 2.60
C GLY A 15 -30.24 -55.81 3.35
N THR A 16 -29.48 -56.57 4.13
CA THR A 16 -28.32 -56.04 4.86
C THR A 16 -27.17 -55.65 3.93
N LEU A 17 -26.92 -56.41 2.85
CA LEU A 17 -25.91 -56.06 1.84
C LEU A 17 -26.26 -54.78 1.09
N ILE A 18 -27.54 -54.57 0.76
CA ILE A 18 -28.00 -53.34 0.09
C ILE A 18 -27.76 -52.12 0.98
N VAL A 19 -28.14 -52.19 2.26
CA VAL A 19 -27.93 -51.09 3.21
C VAL A 19 -26.45 -50.83 3.43
N PHE A 20 -25.63 -51.88 3.48
CA PHE A 20 -24.18 -51.75 3.61
C PHE A 20 -23.57 -50.96 2.44
N ILE A 21 -23.92 -51.33 1.20
CA ILE A 21 -23.44 -50.62 0.01
C ILE A 21 -23.94 -49.17 0.01
N ALA A 22 -25.21 -48.94 0.34
CA ALA A 22 -25.78 -47.59 0.40
C ALA A 22 -25.06 -46.72 1.43
N MET A 23 -24.77 -47.24 2.62
CA MET A 23 -24.04 -46.52 3.67
C MET A 23 -22.61 -46.18 3.22
N VAL A 24 -21.93 -47.11 2.57
CA VAL A 24 -20.57 -46.88 2.03
C VAL A 24 -20.58 -45.79 0.96
N LEU A 25 -21.57 -45.76 0.07
CA LEU A 25 -21.69 -44.71 -0.96
C LEU A 25 -21.97 -43.34 -0.36
N VAL A 26 -22.88 -43.25 0.62
CA VAL A 26 -23.15 -41.99 1.34
C VAL A 26 -21.90 -41.51 2.08
N ALA A 27 -21.19 -42.42 2.76
CA ALA A 27 -19.94 -42.10 3.44
C ALA A 27 -18.86 -41.60 2.46
N ALA A 28 -18.75 -42.22 1.27
CA ALA A 28 -17.79 -41.80 0.25
C ALA A 28 -18.09 -40.40 -0.30
N ILE A 29 -19.36 -40.08 -0.57
CA ILE A 29 -19.78 -38.74 -1.01
C ILE A 29 -19.53 -37.72 0.09
N ALA A 30 -19.91 -38.03 1.34
CA ALA A 30 -19.69 -37.17 2.49
C ALA A 30 -18.19 -36.89 2.71
N ALA A 31 -17.34 -37.92 2.60
CA ALA A 31 -15.89 -37.77 2.69
C ALA A 31 -15.34 -36.89 1.55
N GLY A 32 -15.83 -37.07 0.32
CA GLY A 32 -15.44 -36.23 -0.83
C GLY A 32 -15.77 -34.75 -0.60
N VAL A 33 -16.96 -34.45 -0.06
CA VAL A 33 -17.34 -33.07 0.30
C VAL A 33 -16.47 -32.54 1.43
N LEU A 34 -16.19 -33.35 2.46
CA LEU A 34 -15.33 -32.93 3.57
C LEU A 34 -13.91 -32.60 3.12
N VAL A 35 -13.31 -33.41 2.24
CA VAL A 35 -11.98 -33.17 1.68
C VAL A 35 -11.96 -31.92 0.81
N ASN A 36 -12.97 -31.71 -0.03
CA ASN A 36 -13.05 -30.52 -0.88
C ASN A 36 -13.19 -29.23 -0.06
N THR A 37 -14.05 -29.25 0.97
CA THR A 37 -14.19 -28.12 1.89
C THR A 37 -12.89 -27.87 2.65
N ALA A 38 -12.21 -28.92 3.13
CA ALA A 38 -10.93 -28.78 3.81
C ALA A 38 -9.87 -28.18 2.88
N GLY A 39 -9.81 -28.60 1.62
CA GLY A 39 -8.88 -28.04 0.62
C GLY A 39 -9.17 -26.57 0.32
N PHE A 40 -10.43 -26.19 0.15
CA PHE A 40 -10.83 -24.79 -0.04
C PHE A 40 -10.45 -23.91 1.15
N LEU A 41 -10.74 -24.37 2.37
CA LEU A 41 -10.40 -23.65 3.60
C LEU A 41 -8.88 -23.55 3.80
N GLN A 42 -8.13 -24.59 3.43
CA GLN A 42 -6.67 -24.55 3.49
C GLN A 42 -6.11 -23.50 2.53
N ALA A 43 -6.53 -23.50 1.26
CA ALA A 43 -6.07 -22.52 0.28
C ALA A 43 -6.42 -21.08 0.71
N THR A 44 -7.61 -20.89 1.28
CA THR A 44 -8.05 -19.59 1.80
C THR A 44 -7.23 -19.17 3.03
N ALA A 45 -6.89 -20.12 3.92
CA ALA A 45 -6.07 -19.84 5.09
C ALA A 45 -4.61 -19.53 4.72
N GLU A 46 -4.07 -20.18 3.70
CA GLU A 46 -2.74 -19.91 3.16
C GLU A 46 -2.68 -18.52 2.51
N ASP A 47 -3.66 -18.17 1.67
CA ASP A 47 -3.74 -16.84 1.05
C ASP A 47 -3.91 -15.73 2.10
N ALA A 48 -4.85 -15.89 3.04
CA ALA A 48 -5.02 -14.94 4.14
C ALA A 48 -3.77 -14.81 5.02
N GLY A 49 -3.05 -15.92 5.23
CA GLY A 49 -1.76 -15.95 5.90
C GLY A 49 -0.71 -15.12 5.15
N GLN A 50 -0.57 -15.33 3.84
CA GLN A 50 0.37 -14.58 3.01
C GLN A 50 0.02 -13.09 2.96
N GLN A 51 -1.25 -12.74 2.78
CA GLN A 51 -1.69 -11.33 2.81
C GLN A 51 -1.38 -10.67 4.16
N SER A 52 -1.53 -11.40 5.27
CA SER A 52 -1.21 -10.90 6.60
C SER A 52 0.29 -10.67 6.80
N VAL A 53 1.13 -11.58 6.27
CA VAL A 53 2.59 -11.40 6.28
C VAL A 53 2.95 -10.18 5.44
N ASN A 54 2.49 -10.13 4.18
CA ASN A 54 2.74 -9.03 3.26
C ASN A 54 2.31 -7.68 3.85
N LYS A 55 1.17 -7.62 4.55
CA LYS A 55 0.71 -6.39 5.20
C LYS A 55 1.68 -5.85 6.26
N VAL A 56 2.45 -6.71 6.91
CA VAL A 56 3.39 -6.30 7.98
C VAL A 56 4.81 -6.13 7.46
N THR A 57 5.21 -6.93 6.47
CA THR A 57 6.54 -6.92 5.88
C THR A 57 6.67 -5.90 4.75
N ASN A 58 5.65 -5.78 3.90
CA ASN A 58 5.72 -4.99 2.68
C ASN A 58 5.39 -3.54 2.97
N ARG A 59 6.44 -2.78 3.28
CA ARG A 59 6.36 -1.36 3.59
C ARG A 59 7.58 -0.65 3.04
N VAL A 60 7.48 0.66 2.91
CA VAL A 60 8.62 1.52 2.58
C VAL A 60 9.32 2.00 3.84
N GLU A 61 10.62 2.22 3.75
CA GLU A 61 11.41 2.85 4.80
C GLU A 61 11.81 4.25 4.33
N VAL A 62 11.56 5.25 5.17
CA VAL A 62 11.99 6.62 4.93
C VAL A 62 13.40 6.78 5.49
N LEU A 63 14.35 7.16 4.64
CA LEU A 63 15.75 7.34 5.01
C LEU A 63 16.05 8.75 5.49
N ASN A 64 15.49 9.72 4.79
CA ASN A 64 15.91 11.11 4.91
C ASN A 64 14.74 12.03 4.59
N THR A 65 14.63 13.13 5.33
CA THR A 65 13.51 14.08 5.27
C THR A 65 14.03 15.50 5.31
N HIS A 66 13.70 16.26 4.27
CA HIS A 66 14.19 17.62 4.11
C HIS A 66 13.03 18.51 3.67
N GLY A 67 12.93 19.69 4.25
CA GLY A 67 12.02 20.74 3.85
C GLY A 67 12.73 21.76 2.97
N THR A 68 12.02 22.42 2.07
CA THR A 68 12.55 23.55 1.30
C THR A 68 11.91 24.83 1.80
N VAL A 69 12.74 25.83 2.10
CA VAL A 69 12.30 27.13 2.62
C VAL A 69 11.62 27.96 1.54
N GLY A 70 10.50 28.57 1.91
CA GLY A 70 9.71 29.42 1.06
C GLY A 70 9.99 30.90 1.10
N GLY A 71 9.12 31.63 0.41
CA GLY A 71 9.23 33.09 0.28
C GLY A 71 8.96 33.84 1.59
N GLU A 72 8.22 33.24 2.51
CA GLU A 72 7.70 33.88 3.73
C GLU A 72 8.37 33.37 5.04
N GLU A 73 9.54 32.73 4.95
CA GLU A 73 10.21 32.03 6.06
C GLU A 73 9.45 30.78 6.56
N ASP A 74 8.59 30.22 5.70
CA ASP A 74 7.84 28.98 5.91
C ASP A 74 8.49 27.79 5.15
N ILE A 75 7.96 26.58 5.34
CA ILE A 75 8.36 25.38 4.60
C ILE A 75 7.28 25.05 3.57
N ASP A 76 7.61 25.16 2.28
CA ASP A 76 6.62 24.96 1.20
C ASP A 76 6.62 23.55 0.65
N ASN A 77 7.77 22.87 0.69
CA ASN A 77 7.90 21.54 0.12
C ASN A 77 8.59 20.63 1.12
N ILE A 78 8.03 19.44 1.30
CA ILE A 78 8.65 18.35 2.04
C ILE A 78 9.10 17.30 1.04
N THR A 79 10.38 16.96 1.10
CA THR A 79 11.01 15.94 0.28
C THR A 79 11.46 14.79 1.17
N LEU A 80 11.05 13.57 0.80
CA LEU A 80 11.39 12.35 1.52
C LEU A 80 12.14 11.40 0.59
N THR A 81 13.30 10.92 1.01
CA THR A 81 13.96 9.80 0.33
C THR A 81 13.43 8.50 0.91
N VAL A 82 12.80 7.69 0.07
CA VAL A 82 12.22 6.40 0.43
C VAL A 82 12.98 5.25 -0.23
N ARG A 83 13.02 4.10 0.46
CA ARG A 83 13.53 2.84 -0.07
C ARG A 83 12.64 1.68 0.34
N LEU A 84 12.93 0.51 -0.22
CA LEU A 84 12.32 -0.73 0.20
C LEU A 84 12.74 -1.10 1.64
N ALA A 85 11.77 -1.42 2.52
CA ALA A 85 12.11 -1.88 3.88
C ALA A 85 12.73 -3.28 3.85
N ALA A 86 13.61 -3.57 4.82
CA ALA A 86 14.24 -4.89 4.92
C ALA A 86 13.19 -6.01 5.09
N GLY A 87 13.23 -7.00 4.20
CA GLY A 87 12.29 -8.13 4.19
C GLY A 87 10.93 -7.82 3.55
N SER A 88 10.76 -6.64 2.95
CA SER A 88 9.65 -6.33 2.06
C SER A 88 9.88 -6.99 0.70
N ASP A 89 8.81 -7.52 0.10
CA ASP A 89 8.76 -7.76 -1.35
C ASP A 89 8.60 -6.43 -2.09
N ALA A 90 8.57 -6.47 -3.42
CA ALA A 90 8.40 -5.28 -4.24
C ALA A 90 7.16 -4.44 -3.85
N VAL A 91 7.34 -3.12 -3.73
CA VAL A 91 6.27 -2.17 -3.40
C VAL A 91 6.06 -1.21 -4.55
N ASP A 92 4.83 -1.13 -5.03
CA ASP A 92 4.44 -0.18 -6.08
C ASP A 92 4.11 1.19 -5.48
N MET A 93 4.88 2.22 -5.86
CA MET A 93 4.71 3.61 -5.43
C MET A 93 3.64 4.35 -6.20
N ASN A 94 3.20 3.85 -7.36
CA ASN A 94 2.09 4.45 -8.11
C ASN A 94 0.74 4.16 -7.44
N GLU A 95 0.62 3.02 -6.77
CA GLU A 95 -0.58 2.62 -6.01
C GLU A 95 -0.44 2.87 -4.51
N THR A 96 0.63 3.56 -4.09
CA THR A 96 0.84 3.97 -2.71
C THR A 96 0.14 5.31 -2.47
N SER A 97 -0.49 5.44 -1.30
CA SER A 97 -1.11 6.68 -0.86
C SER A 97 -0.38 7.24 0.33
N ILE A 98 -0.23 8.56 0.39
CA ILE A 98 0.39 9.25 1.53
C ILE A 98 -0.66 10.09 2.21
N LYS A 99 -0.99 9.76 3.45
CA LYS A 99 -1.87 10.59 4.25
C LYS A 99 -1.06 11.68 4.91
N TYR A 100 -1.40 12.92 4.59
CA TYR A 100 -0.87 14.12 5.19
C TYR A 100 -1.79 14.58 6.32
N LEU A 101 -1.24 14.78 7.51
CA LEU A 101 -1.96 15.26 8.69
C LEU A 101 -1.17 16.40 9.34
N SER A 102 -1.76 17.59 9.28
CA SER A 102 -1.30 18.80 9.95
C SER A 102 -2.29 19.21 11.05
N GLY A 103 -2.00 20.30 11.73
CA GLY A 103 -2.91 20.89 12.73
C GLY A 103 -4.24 21.34 12.13
N ASP A 104 -4.22 21.81 10.88
CA ASP A 104 -5.36 22.44 10.22
C ASP A 104 -5.95 21.60 9.06
N SER A 105 -5.12 20.76 8.41
CA SER A 105 -5.49 20.04 7.19
C SER A 105 -5.26 18.52 7.26
N VAL A 106 -6.16 17.74 6.66
CA VAL A 106 -6.02 16.28 6.49
C VAL A 106 -6.32 15.90 5.05
N VAL A 107 -5.29 15.46 4.32
CA VAL A 107 -5.41 15.11 2.90
C VAL A 107 -4.77 13.75 2.63
N THR A 108 -5.27 13.04 1.63
CA THR A 108 -4.66 11.79 1.17
C THR A 108 -4.13 12.01 -0.24
N LEU A 109 -2.82 12.02 -0.35
CA LEU A 109 -2.10 12.28 -1.58
C LEU A 109 -1.96 11.01 -2.40
N THR A 110 -2.24 11.11 -3.70
CA THR A 110 -2.00 10.05 -4.68
C THR A 110 -0.80 10.36 -5.56
N ASN A 111 -0.22 9.34 -6.19
CA ASN A 111 0.95 9.52 -7.04
C ASN A 111 0.54 10.13 -8.40
N GLN A 112 1.21 11.22 -8.83
CA GLN A 112 1.02 11.84 -10.15
C GLN A 112 2.28 11.80 -11.03
N THR A 113 3.04 10.72 -10.93
CA THR A 113 4.34 10.61 -11.59
C THR A 113 4.19 10.32 -13.07
N VAL A 114 4.80 11.17 -13.91
CA VAL A 114 4.90 10.95 -15.35
C VAL A 114 6.25 10.32 -15.68
N THR A 115 6.22 9.10 -16.20
CA THR A 115 7.40 8.47 -16.81
C THR A 115 7.83 9.29 -18.02
N SER A 116 9.07 9.77 -18.03
CA SER A 116 9.65 10.56 -19.13
C SER A 116 9.44 9.85 -20.48
N GLY A 117 8.43 10.27 -21.25
CA GLY A 117 8.02 9.61 -22.50
C GLY A 117 6.54 9.73 -22.85
N ALA A 118 5.67 10.12 -21.91
CA ALA A 118 4.30 10.51 -22.22
C ALA A 118 4.29 11.89 -22.87
N ASN A 119 3.99 11.93 -24.17
CA ASN A 119 3.81 13.17 -24.92
C ASN A 119 2.47 13.82 -24.50
N SER A 120 2.46 14.61 -23.42
CA SER A 120 1.27 15.34 -22.99
C SER A 120 1.27 16.75 -23.58
N ALA A 121 0.33 16.97 -24.50
CA ALA A 121 0.23 18.13 -25.35
C ALA A 121 -0.79 19.14 -24.80
N THR A 122 -0.62 19.61 -23.57
CA THR A 122 -1.39 20.72 -23.01
C THR A 122 -0.51 21.51 -22.04
N ASN A 123 -0.20 22.77 -22.40
CA ASN A 123 0.42 23.76 -21.50
C ASN A 123 -0.62 24.21 -20.45
N ASP A 124 -0.90 23.37 -19.47
CA ASP A 124 -1.60 23.76 -18.24
C ASP A 124 -1.29 22.68 -17.18
N SER A 125 -0.53 23.06 -16.16
CA SER A 125 0.07 22.22 -15.10
C SER A 125 1.21 21.30 -15.56
N ALA A 126 2.42 21.59 -15.06
CA ALA A 126 3.62 20.78 -15.32
C ALA A 126 3.45 19.41 -14.64
N GLU A 127 3.32 18.37 -15.46
CA GLU A 127 3.07 17.01 -14.97
C GLU A 127 4.29 16.46 -14.20
N GLY A 128 4.06 15.86 -13.02
CA GLY A 128 5.10 15.42 -12.08
C GLY A 128 5.46 16.44 -10.98
N VAL A 129 4.71 17.53 -10.87
CA VAL A 129 4.80 18.49 -9.77
C VAL A 129 3.78 18.10 -8.69
N ALA A 130 4.20 18.13 -7.43
CA ALA A 130 3.28 17.87 -6.32
C ALA A 130 2.21 18.98 -6.24
N ASP A 131 0.98 18.61 -5.91
CA ASP A 131 -0.17 19.51 -5.76
C ASP A 131 -0.90 19.17 -4.45
N SER A 132 -1.93 19.94 -4.13
CA SER A 132 -2.84 19.80 -3.00
C SER A 132 -3.34 18.37 -2.74
N ASP A 133 -3.58 17.57 -3.79
CA ASP A 133 -4.09 16.19 -3.68
C ASP A 133 -3.09 15.12 -4.19
N GLU A 134 -1.91 15.52 -4.67
CA GLU A 134 -0.99 14.64 -5.39
C GLU A 134 0.47 14.83 -4.97
N PHE A 135 1.21 13.73 -4.83
CA PHE A 135 2.65 13.78 -4.58
C PHE A 135 3.44 13.47 -5.85
N GLY A 136 4.60 14.12 -5.98
CA GLY A 136 5.57 13.83 -7.02
C GLY A 136 6.51 12.70 -6.61
N LEU A 137 6.85 11.82 -7.55
CA LEU A 137 7.93 10.84 -7.38
C LEU A 137 9.05 11.16 -8.37
N SER A 138 10.28 11.12 -7.88
CA SER A 138 11.49 11.28 -8.68
C SER A 138 12.45 10.12 -8.42
N GLU A 139 13.19 9.74 -9.45
CA GLU A 139 14.17 8.67 -9.39
C GLU A 139 15.51 9.20 -8.86
N VAL A 140 16.03 8.62 -7.78
CA VAL A 140 17.39 8.93 -7.29
C VAL A 140 18.36 7.84 -7.72
N THR A 141 17.96 6.58 -7.56
CA THR A 141 18.76 5.42 -7.97
C THR A 141 17.80 4.29 -8.30
N ASP A 142 17.87 3.81 -9.53
CA ASP A 142 17.21 2.62 -10.02
C ASP A 142 18.18 1.92 -10.98
N ASP A 143 18.62 0.72 -10.59
CA ASP A 143 19.61 -0.04 -11.36
C ASP A 143 18.95 -0.88 -12.48
N ASP A 144 17.62 -1.08 -12.44
CA ASP A 144 16.91 -2.02 -13.31
C ASP A 144 15.80 -1.39 -14.18
N GLY A 145 15.56 -0.09 -14.02
CA GLY A 145 14.63 0.70 -14.83
C GLY A 145 13.16 0.43 -14.49
N SER A 146 12.88 0.01 -13.25
CA SER A 146 11.54 -0.23 -12.71
C SER A 146 10.91 0.99 -12.01
N PHE A 147 11.25 2.20 -12.46
CA PHE A 147 10.71 3.46 -11.93
C PHE A 147 9.20 3.40 -11.60
N GLY A 148 8.88 3.79 -10.37
CA GLY A 148 7.54 3.67 -9.79
C GLY A 148 7.34 2.39 -8.96
N VAL A 149 8.20 1.38 -9.08
CA VAL A 149 8.18 0.18 -8.25
C VAL A 149 9.52 0.04 -7.54
N LEU A 150 9.49 -0.09 -6.21
CA LEU A 150 10.67 -0.40 -5.40
C LEU A 150 10.80 -1.91 -5.34
N ASN A 151 11.70 -2.49 -6.14
CA ASN A 151 11.85 -3.95 -6.22
C ASN A 151 13.20 -4.46 -5.69
N SER A 152 14.17 -3.55 -5.57
CA SER A 152 15.53 -3.82 -5.14
C SER A 152 15.88 -2.99 -3.91
N MET A 153 16.81 -3.50 -3.09
CA MET A 153 17.29 -2.79 -1.90
C MET A 153 18.14 -1.56 -2.23
N ASN A 154 18.61 -1.46 -3.47
CA ASN A 154 19.36 -0.29 -3.95
C ASN A 154 18.44 0.84 -4.42
N ASP A 155 17.18 0.52 -4.73
CA ASP A 155 16.25 1.49 -5.30
C ASP A 155 15.94 2.58 -4.28
N ARG A 156 16.04 3.82 -4.73
CA ARG A 156 15.75 5.01 -3.95
C ARG A 156 14.93 5.95 -4.80
N TYR A 157 13.77 6.29 -4.27
CA TYR A 157 12.92 7.31 -4.85
C TYR A 157 12.80 8.48 -3.90
N GLU A 158 12.63 9.65 -4.49
CA GLU A 158 12.38 10.88 -3.80
C GLU A 158 10.90 11.22 -3.97
N VAL A 159 10.23 11.38 -2.83
CA VAL A 159 8.82 11.77 -2.77
C VAL A 159 8.77 13.24 -2.41
N THR A 160 8.17 14.05 -3.27
CA THR A 160 7.98 15.49 -3.04
C THR A 160 6.52 15.75 -2.74
N ILE A 161 6.26 16.49 -1.67
CA ILE A 161 4.95 16.93 -1.22
C ILE A 161 4.98 18.46 -1.17
N ASP A 162 4.04 19.10 -1.87
CA ASP A 162 3.84 20.54 -1.80
C ASP A 162 2.92 20.83 -0.62
N THR A 163 3.48 21.38 0.46
CA THR A 163 2.72 21.73 1.66
C THR A 163 2.06 23.10 1.56
N ALA A 164 2.56 24.00 0.72
CA ALA A 164 1.90 25.28 0.45
C ALA A 164 0.57 25.08 -0.29
N ALA A 165 0.55 24.18 -1.28
CA ALA A 165 -0.68 23.82 -2.00
C ALA A 165 -1.70 23.08 -1.10
N ILE A 166 -1.25 22.37 -0.07
CA ILE A 166 -2.13 21.64 0.85
C ILE A 166 -2.73 22.56 1.93
N GLU A 167 -1.91 23.43 2.53
CA GLU A 167 -2.33 24.29 3.64
C GLU A 167 -3.03 25.57 3.19
N THR A 168 -2.71 26.07 1.98
CA THR A 168 -3.48 27.15 1.37
C THR A 168 -4.57 26.57 0.48
N SER A 169 -5.80 27.05 0.62
CA SER A 169 -6.92 26.59 -0.24
C SER A 169 -6.85 27.10 -1.69
N ASP A 170 -5.70 27.61 -2.12
CA ASP A 170 -5.45 28.09 -3.48
C ASP A 170 -4.65 27.01 -4.22
N GLY A 171 -5.35 26.13 -4.94
CA GLY A 171 -4.77 25.00 -5.70
C GLY A 171 -3.97 25.42 -6.95
N ASP A 172 -3.28 26.56 -6.90
CA ASP A 172 -2.39 27.07 -7.93
C ASP A 172 -1.37 28.05 -7.32
N ASP A 173 -0.70 27.65 -6.23
CA ASP A 173 0.33 28.50 -5.63
C ASP A 173 1.71 28.27 -6.26
N THR A 174 1.84 28.75 -7.50
CA THR A 174 3.15 28.88 -8.17
C THR A 174 4.09 29.88 -7.46
N ASN A 175 3.63 30.59 -6.42
CA ASN A 175 4.41 31.56 -5.66
C ASN A 175 4.86 31.07 -4.29
N LEU A 176 4.56 29.81 -3.91
CA LEU A 176 5.13 29.18 -2.72
C LEU A 176 4.85 30.02 -1.44
N THR A 177 3.60 30.42 -1.26
CA THR A 177 3.11 31.23 -0.14
C THR A 177 2.22 30.38 0.77
N GLY A 178 2.30 30.58 2.09
CA GLY A 178 1.46 29.87 3.06
C GLY A 178 1.75 28.38 3.27
N GLY A 179 3.02 27.96 3.17
CA GLY A 179 3.49 26.66 3.64
C GLY A 179 3.40 26.47 5.16
N LEU A 180 4.07 25.43 5.67
CA LEU A 180 4.09 25.12 7.09
C LEU A 180 4.93 26.14 7.87
N SER A 181 4.34 26.67 8.94
CA SER A 181 4.99 27.64 9.80
C SER A 181 6.07 27.02 10.69
N THR A 182 7.00 27.84 11.14
CA THR A 182 8.08 27.41 12.04
C THR A 182 7.52 26.79 13.32
N GLY A 183 8.04 25.62 13.71
CA GLY A 183 7.62 24.92 14.93
C GLY A 183 6.34 24.09 14.82
N GLU A 184 5.69 24.03 13.66
CA GLU A 184 4.56 23.13 13.42
C GLU A 184 5.01 21.66 13.28
N GLN A 185 4.06 20.75 13.49
CA GLN A 185 4.29 19.31 13.37
C GLN A 185 3.36 18.72 12.33
N VAL A 186 3.93 17.91 11.45
CA VAL A 186 3.19 17.16 10.43
C VAL A 186 3.42 15.68 10.61
N THR A 187 2.36 14.91 10.46
CA THR A 187 2.40 13.45 10.43
C THR A 187 2.11 12.97 9.02
N LEU A 188 3.05 12.22 8.46
CA LEU A 188 2.92 11.55 7.17
C LEU A 188 2.74 10.06 7.42
N GLU A 189 1.68 9.49 6.87
CA GLU A 189 1.43 8.05 6.91
C GLU A 189 1.42 7.50 5.48
N ILE A 190 2.49 6.81 5.12
CA ILE A 190 2.66 6.19 3.80
C ILE A 190 2.05 4.80 3.87
N THR A 191 1.07 4.52 3.02
CA THR A 191 0.39 3.22 2.93
C THR A 191 0.60 2.60 1.56
N SER A 192 1.30 1.48 1.53
CA SER A 192 1.46 0.66 0.33
C SER A 192 0.16 -0.05 -0.05
N ARG A 193 0.02 -0.50 -1.31
CA ARG A 193 -1.13 -1.29 -1.76
C ARG A 193 -1.40 -2.55 -0.93
N THR A 194 -0.35 -3.22 -0.44
CA THR A 194 -0.47 -4.41 0.42
C THR A 194 -0.91 -4.08 1.85
N GLY A 195 -1.09 -2.79 2.17
CA GLY A 195 -1.58 -2.31 3.46
C GLY A 195 -0.49 -2.16 4.52
N GLY A 196 0.78 -2.28 4.14
CA GLY A 196 1.89 -1.96 5.03
C GLY A 196 2.04 -0.45 5.14
N THR A 197 2.07 0.03 6.37
CA THR A 197 2.10 1.45 6.70
C THR A 197 3.42 1.84 7.32
N THR A 198 3.90 3.04 6.99
CA THR A 198 5.05 3.68 7.60
C THR A 198 4.67 5.09 8.00
N GLN A 199 4.79 5.39 9.29
CA GLN A 199 4.50 6.70 9.84
C GLN A 199 5.78 7.47 10.08
N VAL A 200 5.82 8.72 9.63
CA VAL A 200 6.88 9.69 9.87
C VAL A 200 6.26 10.93 10.48
N ILE A 201 6.86 11.41 11.57
CA ILE A 201 6.44 12.64 12.24
C ILE A 201 7.57 13.64 12.04
N LEU A 202 7.27 14.74 11.36
CA LEU A 202 8.20 15.81 11.05
C LEU A 202 7.87 17.00 11.93
N THR A 203 8.89 17.66 12.47
CA THR A 203 8.70 18.88 13.25
C THR A 203 9.51 19.99 12.61
N MET A 204 8.83 21.04 12.17
CA MET A 204 9.47 22.17 11.53
C MET A 204 10.40 22.88 12.52
N PRO A 205 11.57 23.37 12.07
CA PRO A 205 12.48 24.11 12.94
C PRO A 205 11.81 25.36 13.49
N GLN A 206 12.20 25.75 14.70
CA GLN A 206 11.62 26.90 15.42
C GLN A 206 12.02 28.26 14.83
N GLN A 207 13.06 28.30 13.98
CA GLN A 207 13.56 29.50 13.32
C GLN A 207 14.20 29.13 11.98
N LEU A 208 13.88 29.88 10.93
CA LEU A 208 14.52 29.79 9.62
C LEU A 208 15.52 30.94 9.36
N ALA A 209 15.89 31.66 10.41
CA ALA A 209 16.72 32.86 10.31
C ALA A 209 18.05 32.60 9.58
N GLY A 210 18.25 33.30 8.46
CA GLY A 210 19.46 33.23 7.64
C GLY A 210 19.41 32.22 6.49
N LYS A 211 18.28 31.52 6.31
CA LYS A 211 18.03 30.65 5.15
C LYS A 211 17.42 31.47 4.01
N THR A 212 17.80 31.15 2.78
CA THR A 212 17.21 31.77 1.59
C THR A 212 16.13 30.87 1.00
N GLN A 213 15.16 31.45 0.28
CA GLN A 213 14.18 30.70 -0.49
C GLN A 213 14.86 29.64 -1.37
N GLY A 214 14.33 28.42 -1.35
CA GLY A 214 14.88 27.27 -2.08
C GLY A 214 16.02 26.53 -1.37
N GLU A 215 16.41 26.93 -0.15
CA GLU A 215 17.44 26.21 0.61
C GLU A 215 16.83 24.99 1.33
N PRO A 216 17.46 23.81 1.26
CA PRO A 216 17.01 22.64 1.99
C PRO A 216 17.34 22.76 3.48
N VAL A 217 16.40 22.35 4.32
CA VAL A 217 16.52 22.29 5.79
C VAL A 217 16.16 20.88 6.24
N GLU A 218 16.98 20.31 7.12
CA GLU A 218 16.73 19.00 7.71
C GLU A 218 15.52 19.07 8.66
N LEU A 219 14.60 18.10 8.54
CA LEU A 219 13.34 18.01 9.30
C LEU A 219 13.28 16.74 10.16
#